data_AF-A0A346RP60-F1
#
_entry.id   AF-A0A346RP60-F1
#
_cell.length_a   1.000
_cell.length_b   1.000
_cell.length_c   1.000
_cell.angle_alpha   90.00
_cell.angle_beta   90.00
_cell.angle_gamma   90.00
#
_symmetry.space_group_name_H-M   'P 1'
#
loop_
_entity.id
_entity.type
_entity.pdbx_description
1 polymer ?
#
loop_
_entity_poly.entity_id
_entity_poly.type
_entity_poly.pdbx_seq_one_letter_code
_entity_poly.pdbx_strand_id
1 'polypeptide(L)'
;MGVFATMFVLILCSVNAHSSHRKIGLHRRAVDSCNCVYQNGGCVIAAAPPRNKACTCILSKKTCVGKIRNCVQPNAFFCTYPDTSLGTCLQGAGNCEGYSDRCDCEYIFHWYGFNGCKITVPAIPRTACECGKTGWFTCGGKIVLCKNQYSIFCDKPGTTLESCFMGDGYCQYW
;
A
#
# COMPACT_ATOMS: atom_id res chain seq x y z
N MET A 1 -17.01 85.51 13.38
CA MET A 1 -18.31 85.22 12.74
C MET A 1 -18.42 83.72 12.56
N GLY A 2 -19.33 83.08 13.30
CA GLY A 2 -19.75 81.68 13.12
C GLY A 2 -18.70 80.61 13.47
N VAL A 3 -19.03 79.37 13.84
CA VAL A 3 -20.28 78.61 13.87
C VAL A 3 -20.05 77.43 14.83
N PHE A 4 -20.94 77.30 15.82
CA PHE A 4 -21.44 76.07 16.49
C PHE A 4 -20.50 75.09 17.19
N ALA A 5 -20.76 74.97 18.50
CA ALA A 5 -20.59 73.74 19.26
C ALA A 5 -21.70 72.73 18.87
N THR A 6 -21.32 71.46 18.66
CA THR A 6 -22.25 70.32 18.77
C THR A 6 -21.57 69.18 19.51
N MET A 7 -22.05 68.99 20.72
CA MET A 7 -21.86 67.85 21.62
C MET A 7 -22.43 66.59 20.94
N PHE A 8 -21.64 65.53 20.80
CA PHE A 8 -22.17 64.19 20.53
C PHE A 8 -21.85 63.29 21.73
N VAL A 9 -22.93 62.90 22.41
CA VAL A 9 -22.97 62.01 23.56
C VAL A 9 -22.95 60.56 23.09
N LEU A 10 -22.06 59.79 23.72
CA LEU A 10 -22.09 58.36 24.05
C LEU A 10 -23.01 57.45 23.23
N ILE A 11 -22.43 56.41 22.60
CA ILE A 11 -22.86 55.02 22.86
C ILE A 11 -21.61 54.12 22.83
N LEU A 12 -21.15 53.71 24.01
CA LEU A 12 -20.32 52.52 24.19
C LEU A 12 -21.17 51.29 23.82
N CYS A 13 -21.16 50.92 22.53
CA CYS A 13 -21.64 49.60 22.13
C CYS A 13 -20.54 48.58 22.46
N SER A 14 -20.66 48.01 23.66
CA SER A 14 -20.06 46.72 24.02
C SER A 14 -20.57 45.64 23.05
N VAL A 15 -19.94 45.52 21.88
CA VAL A 15 -20.14 44.35 21.03
C VAL A 15 -19.39 43.20 21.70
N ASN A 16 -20.11 42.48 22.56
CA ASN A 16 -19.88 41.06 22.79
C ASN A 16 -20.12 40.34 21.46
N ALA A 17 -19.20 40.51 20.51
CA ALA A 17 -19.07 39.64 19.36
C ALA A 17 -18.35 38.39 19.85
N HIS A 18 -19.13 37.50 20.44
CA HIS A 18 -18.83 36.07 20.49
C HIS A 18 -18.83 35.55 19.04
N SER A 19 -17.79 35.90 18.28
CA SER A 19 -17.48 35.31 16.99
C SER A 19 -16.14 34.62 17.12
N SER A 20 -16.25 33.33 17.41
CA SER A 20 -15.21 32.33 17.42
C SER A 20 -14.47 32.29 16.07
N HIS A 21 -13.55 33.23 15.85
CA HIS A 21 -12.43 33.05 14.94
C HIS A 21 -11.27 32.39 15.69
N ARG A 22 -11.57 31.24 16.31
CA ARG A 22 -10.56 30.21 16.52
C ARG A 22 -10.19 29.76 15.11
N LYS A 23 -9.01 30.16 14.63
CA LYS A 23 -8.27 29.38 13.64
C LYS A 23 -8.01 28.03 14.31
N ILE A 24 -9.04 27.17 14.32
CA ILE A 24 -8.97 25.78 14.74
C ILE A 24 -8.02 25.18 13.75
N GLY A 25 -6.85 24.81 14.27
CA GLY A 25 -5.70 24.48 13.48
C GLY A 25 -6.04 23.51 12.36
N LEU A 26 -5.29 23.67 11.28
CA LEU A 26 -4.83 22.56 10.46
C LEU A 26 -3.98 21.56 11.27
N HIS A 27 -4.34 21.29 12.52
CA HIS A 27 -4.34 19.94 13.03
C HIS A 27 -5.59 19.27 12.44
N ARG A 28 -5.50 18.86 11.16
CA ARG A 28 -6.15 17.60 10.78
C ARG A 28 -5.72 16.64 11.87
N ARG A 29 -6.69 16.12 12.61
CA ARG A 29 -6.51 14.95 13.45
C ARG A 29 -5.80 13.91 12.59
N ALA A 30 -4.48 13.79 12.77
CA ALA A 30 -3.70 12.63 12.36
C ALA A 30 -4.16 11.51 13.28
N VAL A 31 -5.37 11.02 13.06
CA VAL A 31 -5.96 9.90 13.80
C VAL A 31 -5.72 8.71 12.90
N ASP A 32 -4.66 7.97 13.24
CA ASP A 32 -4.49 6.56 12.90
C ASP A 32 -4.56 6.24 11.41
N SER A 33 -3.65 6.80 10.60
CA SER A 33 -3.65 6.53 9.17
C SER A 33 -3.34 5.05 8.91
N CYS A 34 -4.36 4.27 8.57
CA CYS A 34 -4.32 2.95 7.95
C CYS A 34 -5.79 2.53 7.84
N ASN A 35 -6.38 2.80 6.69
CA ASN A 35 -7.76 2.43 6.40
C ASN A 35 -7.80 1.55 5.17
N CYS A 36 -8.65 0.52 5.17
CA CYS A 36 -8.80 -0.41 4.07
C CYS A 36 -10.27 -0.50 3.66
N VAL A 37 -10.51 -0.67 2.36
CA VAL A 37 -11.86 -0.81 1.78
C VAL A 37 -11.96 -2.14 1.05
N TYR A 38 -13.17 -2.71 1.02
CA TYR A 38 -13.45 -3.94 0.29
C TYR A 38 -13.60 -3.65 -1.20
N GLN A 39 -12.77 -4.27 -2.04
CA GLN A 39 -12.78 -4.14 -3.49
C GLN A 39 -12.37 -5.48 -4.12
N ASN A 40 -12.98 -5.85 -5.25
CA ASN A 40 -12.62 -7.03 -6.04
C ASN A 40 -12.51 -8.35 -5.27
N GLY A 41 -13.25 -8.52 -4.18
CA GLY A 41 -13.18 -9.75 -3.36
C GLY A 41 -12.17 -9.70 -2.20
N GLY A 42 -11.34 -8.66 -2.11
CA GLY A 42 -10.35 -8.48 -1.05
C GLY A 42 -10.29 -7.06 -0.51
N CYS A 43 -9.18 -6.71 0.15
CA CYS A 43 -8.95 -5.38 0.69
C CYS A 43 -7.93 -4.58 -0.11
N VAL A 44 -8.17 -3.26 -0.19
CA VAL A 44 -7.26 -2.25 -0.74
C VAL A 44 -7.07 -1.16 0.30
N ILE A 45 -5.85 -0.63 0.43
CA ILE A 45 -5.57 0.51 1.32
C ILE A 45 -6.22 1.77 0.73
N ALA A 46 -7.13 2.38 1.49
CA ALA A 46 -7.72 3.67 1.15
C ALA A 46 -6.96 4.85 1.75
N ALA A 47 -6.21 4.63 2.84
CA ALA A 47 -5.35 5.63 3.45
C ALA A 47 -4.04 4.98 3.89
N ALA A 48 -2.92 5.46 3.35
CA ALA A 48 -1.59 4.93 3.60
C ALA A 48 -1.20 5.00 5.10
N PRO A 49 -0.42 4.03 5.61
CA PRO A 49 0.14 4.10 6.95
C PRO A 49 1.16 5.24 7.10
N PRO A 50 1.50 5.66 8.34
CA PRO A 50 2.59 6.61 8.56
C PRO A 50 3.91 6.03 8.09
N ARG A 51 4.89 6.90 7.86
CA ARG A 51 6.26 6.52 7.53
C ARG A 51 6.80 5.47 8.51
N ASN A 52 7.50 4.46 7.99
CA ASN A 52 8.10 3.36 8.74
C ASN A 52 7.09 2.46 9.47
N LYS A 53 5.83 2.48 9.01
CA LYS A 53 4.77 1.59 9.46
C LYS A 53 4.08 0.96 8.25
N ALA A 54 3.38 -0.14 8.51
CA ALA A 54 2.60 -0.83 7.50
C ALA A 54 1.14 -0.95 7.93
N CYS A 55 0.28 -1.26 6.97
CA CYS A 55 -1.17 -1.36 7.17
C CYS A 55 -1.61 -2.81 6.96
N THR A 56 -2.01 -3.50 8.03
CA THR A 56 -2.66 -4.80 7.93
C THR A 56 -4.13 -4.61 7.61
N CYS A 57 -4.52 -4.93 6.38
CA CYS A 57 -5.92 -5.02 6.03
C CYS A 57 -6.49 -6.38 6.43
N ILE A 58 -7.54 -6.39 7.23
CA ILE A 58 -8.22 -7.61 7.68
C ILE A 58 -9.59 -7.66 7.01
N LEU A 59 -9.82 -8.70 6.21
CA LEU A 59 -11.11 -8.97 5.58
C LEU A 59 -12.02 -9.71 6.54
N SER A 60 -13.25 -9.23 6.73
CA SER A 60 -14.32 -9.93 7.45
C SER A 60 -15.60 -9.86 6.61
N LYS A 61 -16.05 -11.01 6.09
CA LYS A 61 -17.16 -11.10 5.13
C LYS A 61 -16.91 -10.24 3.87
N LYS A 62 -17.45 -9.02 3.82
CA LYS A 62 -17.28 -8.04 2.72
C LYS A 62 -16.88 -6.67 3.26
N THR A 63 -16.26 -6.63 4.43
CA THR A 63 -15.75 -5.41 5.04
C THR A 63 -14.26 -5.57 5.31
N CYS A 64 -13.54 -4.46 5.22
CA CYS A 64 -12.11 -4.41 5.48
C CYS A 64 -11.83 -3.44 6.63
N VAL A 65 -10.93 -3.84 7.53
CA VAL A 65 -10.46 -3.00 8.62
C VAL A 65 -8.96 -2.90 8.55
N GLY A 66 -8.42 -1.68 8.58
CA GLY A 66 -6.99 -1.43 8.66
C GLY A 66 -6.48 -1.41 10.10
N LYS A 67 -5.31 -2.00 10.34
CA LYS A 67 -4.55 -1.86 11.58
C LYS A 67 -3.10 -1.49 11.29
N ILE A 68 -2.60 -0.45 11.97
CA ILE A 68 -1.19 -0.08 11.89
C ILE A 68 -0.34 -1.16 12.56
N ARG A 69 0.76 -1.55 11.94
CA ARG A 69 1.78 -2.43 12.52
C ARG A 69 3.19 -2.03 12.07
N ASN A 70 4.18 -2.74 12.61
CA ASN A 70 5.53 -2.70 12.06
C ASN A 70 5.58 -3.41 10.71
N CYS A 71 6.33 -2.84 9.77
CA CYS A 71 6.57 -3.43 8.46
C CYS A 71 7.20 -4.82 8.57
N VAL A 72 6.86 -5.72 7.64
CA VAL A 72 7.54 -7.01 7.48
C VAL A 72 9.02 -6.79 7.15
N GLN A 73 9.34 -5.79 6.32
CA GLN A 73 10.70 -5.42 5.97
C GLN A 73 10.96 -3.95 6.31
N PRO A 74 11.54 -3.64 7.49
CA PRO A 74 11.69 -2.26 7.99
C PRO A 74 12.43 -1.29 7.06
N ASN A 75 13.37 -1.80 6.26
CA ASN A 75 14.20 -1.00 5.36
C ASN A 75 13.71 -1.02 3.90
N ALA A 76 12.55 -1.63 3.63
CA ALA A 76 11.99 -1.69 2.29
C ALA A 76 11.42 -0.33 1.86
N PHE A 77 11.41 -0.07 0.54
CA PHE A 77 10.89 1.16 -0.04
C PHE A 77 9.47 1.48 0.46
N PHE A 78 8.54 0.52 0.40
CA PHE A 78 7.15 0.69 0.84
C PHE A 78 6.98 0.83 2.35
N CYS A 79 8.00 0.51 3.15
CA CYS A 79 8.00 0.84 4.58
C CYS A 79 8.45 2.29 4.81
N THR A 80 9.50 2.72 4.10
CA THR A 80 10.06 4.06 4.22
C THR A 80 9.19 5.13 3.56
N TYR A 81 8.45 4.77 2.50
CA TYR A 81 7.56 5.64 1.73
C TYR A 81 6.25 4.91 1.44
N PRO A 82 5.43 4.66 2.46
CA PRO A 82 4.17 3.95 2.27
C PRO A 82 3.20 4.78 1.45
N ASP A 83 2.49 4.07 0.57
CA ASP A 83 1.42 4.59 -0.28
C ASP A 83 0.19 3.68 -0.17
N THR A 84 -0.72 3.74 -1.14
CA THR A 84 -1.90 2.87 -1.19
C THR A 84 -1.71 1.66 -2.11
N SER A 85 -0.49 1.36 -2.55
CA SER A 85 -0.20 0.27 -3.49
C SER A 85 -0.23 -1.11 -2.83
N LEU A 86 -0.27 -2.16 -3.67
CA LEU A 86 -0.12 -3.54 -3.24
C LEU A 86 1.16 -3.74 -2.41
N GLY A 87 2.28 -3.12 -2.81
CA GLY A 87 3.56 -3.22 -2.11
C GLY A 87 3.47 -2.77 -0.65
N THR A 88 2.75 -1.67 -0.38
CA THR A 88 2.49 -1.19 0.99
C THR A 88 1.56 -2.13 1.77
N CYS A 89 0.56 -2.73 1.12
CA CYS A 89 -0.31 -3.73 1.74
C CYS A 89 0.47 -5.00 2.14
N LEU A 90 1.36 -5.47 1.27
CA LEU A 90 2.20 -6.64 1.53
C LEU A 90 3.11 -6.44 2.74
N GLN A 91 3.62 -5.23 2.97
CA GLN A 91 4.36 -4.90 4.20
C GLN A 91 3.54 -5.09 5.49
N GLY A 92 2.21 -5.05 5.39
CA GLY A 92 1.28 -5.27 6.49
C GLY A 92 0.90 -6.73 6.70
N ALA A 93 1.27 -7.64 5.79
CA ALA A 93 0.85 -9.04 5.77
C ALA A 93 -0.65 -9.24 6.09
N GLY A 94 -1.51 -8.41 5.47
CA GLY A 94 -2.96 -8.54 5.55
C GLY A 94 -3.54 -9.26 4.33
N ASN A 95 -4.86 -9.15 4.16
CA ASN A 95 -5.51 -9.47 2.89
C ASN A 95 -5.25 -8.33 1.89
N CYS A 96 -4.62 -8.65 0.76
CA CYS A 96 -4.34 -7.70 -0.32
C CYS A 96 -4.94 -8.18 -1.64
N GLU A 97 -5.96 -9.05 -1.59
CA GLU A 97 -6.56 -9.68 -2.78
C GLU A 97 -7.48 -8.72 -3.55
N GLY A 98 -7.67 -7.49 -3.07
CA GLY A 98 -8.48 -6.48 -3.76
C GLY A 98 -7.72 -5.72 -4.86
N TYR A 99 -6.39 -5.82 -4.86
CA TYR A 99 -5.54 -5.23 -5.91
C TYR A 99 -5.63 -6.05 -7.20
N SER A 100 -5.63 -5.37 -8.35
CA SER A 100 -5.65 -6.02 -9.67
C SER A 100 -4.26 -6.43 -10.16
N ASP A 101 -3.21 -5.97 -9.50
CA ASP A 101 -1.82 -6.32 -9.82
C ASP A 101 -1.62 -7.83 -9.65
N ARG A 102 -1.01 -8.43 -10.66
CA ARG A 102 -0.75 -9.87 -10.69
C ARG A 102 0.57 -10.14 -11.39
N CYS A 103 1.21 -11.22 -11.00
CA CYS A 103 2.27 -11.87 -11.75
C CYS A 103 1.79 -13.27 -12.10
N ASP A 104 2.39 -13.90 -13.09
CA ASP A 104 1.93 -15.19 -13.57
C ASP A 104 3.08 -16.06 -14.06
N CYS A 105 2.84 -17.37 -14.03
CA CYS A 105 3.82 -18.39 -14.32
C CYS A 105 3.21 -19.51 -15.14
N GLU A 106 3.93 -19.99 -16.14
CA GLU A 106 3.54 -21.16 -16.92
C GLU A 106 4.31 -22.40 -16.49
N TYR A 107 3.67 -23.55 -16.68
CA TYR A 107 4.32 -24.84 -16.50
C TYR A 107 5.16 -25.16 -17.72
N ILE A 108 6.43 -25.50 -17.49
CA ILE A 108 7.31 -25.98 -18.55
C ILE A 108 7.47 -27.49 -18.39
N PHE A 109 7.05 -28.22 -19.43
CA PHE A 109 7.27 -29.65 -19.56
C PHE A 109 8.60 -29.92 -20.24
N HIS A 110 9.48 -30.69 -19.60
CA HIS A 110 10.66 -31.25 -20.26
C HIS A 110 10.60 -32.76 -20.28
N TRP A 111 10.77 -33.32 -21.48
CA TRP A 111 10.69 -34.76 -21.71
C TRP A 111 11.81 -35.55 -21.03
N TYR A 112 12.94 -34.91 -20.72
CA TYR A 112 14.08 -35.50 -20.01
C TYR A 112 13.99 -35.43 -18.47
N GLY A 113 12.86 -35.02 -17.90
CA GLY A 113 12.53 -35.27 -16.48
C GLY A 113 12.54 -34.06 -15.54
N PHE A 114 12.84 -32.85 -16.01
CA PHE A 114 12.79 -31.65 -15.17
C PHE A 114 11.57 -30.80 -15.51
N ASN A 115 10.55 -30.79 -14.65
CA ASN A 115 9.38 -29.95 -14.84
C ASN A 115 9.35 -28.83 -13.80
N GLY A 116 9.13 -27.60 -14.24
CA GLY A 116 9.11 -26.43 -13.36
C GLY A 116 8.19 -25.32 -13.83
N CYS A 117 8.26 -24.20 -13.13
CA CYS A 117 7.51 -22.99 -13.48
C CYS A 117 8.43 -21.94 -14.09
N LYS A 118 7.90 -21.16 -15.02
CA LYS A 118 8.58 -20.01 -15.62
C LYS A 118 7.70 -18.78 -15.51
N ILE A 119 8.24 -17.64 -15.10
CA ILE A 119 7.50 -16.38 -15.05
C ILE A 119 7.14 -15.99 -16.49
N THR A 120 5.87 -15.73 -16.73
CA THR A 120 5.36 -15.17 -18.00
C THR A 120 4.93 -13.73 -17.84
N VAL A 121 4.44 -13.35 -16.65
CA VAL A 121 4.09 -11.97 -16.30
C VAL A 121 4.92 -11.56 -15.08
N PRO A 122 5.82 -10.56 -15.21
CA PRO A 122 6.67 -10.13 -14.10
C PRO A 122 5.83 -9.48 -12.99
N ALA A 123 6.38 -9.47 -11.78
CA ALA A 123 5.81 -8.71 -10.67
C ALA A 123 6.02 -7.19 -10.87
N ILE A 124 5.25 -6.38 -10.13
CA ILE A 124 5.41 -4.93 -10.13
C ILE A 124 6.75 -4.52 -9.47
N PRO A 125 7.30 -3.32 -9.78
CA PRO A 125 8.55 -2.87 -9.17
C PRO A 125 8.55 -2.95 -7.64
N ARG A 126 9.71 -3.29 -7.06
CA ARG A 126 9.93 -3.47 -5.62
C ARG A 126 9.15 -4.63 -4.98
N THR A 127 8.64 -5.55 -5.81
CA THR A 127 8.01 -6.81 -5.40
C THR A 127 8.58 -7.96 -6.23
N ALA A 128 8.22 -9.20 -5.88
CA ALA A 128 8.67 -10.38 -6.61
C ALA A 128 7.49 -11.30 -6.91
N CYS A 129 7.69 -12.20 -7.88
CA CYS A 129 6.70 -13.21 -8.22
C CYS A 129 7.07 -14.54 -7.56
N GLU A 130 6.25 -15.00 -6.64
CA GLU A 130 6.30 -16.36 -6.13
C GLU A 130 5.61 -17.28 -7.14
N CYS A 131 6.40 -17.93 -7.99
CA CYS A 131 5.91 -18.98 -8.87
C CYS A 131 5.82 -20.31 -8.13
N GLY A 132 4.70 -21.01 -8.26
CA GLY A 132 4.53 -22.34 -7.70
C GLY A 132 3.63 -23.22 -8.56
N LYS A 133 3.74 -24.54 -8.36
CA LYS A 133 2.79 -25.49 -8.94
C LYS A 133 1.44 -25.31 -8.26
N THR A 134 0.41 -25.10 -9.05
CA THR A 134 -1.00 -25.04 -8.60
C THR A 134 -1.74 -26.36 -8.85
N GLY A 135 -1.09 -27.31 -9.54
CA GLY A 135 -1.61 -28.62 -9.91
C GLY A 135 -0.52 -29.49 -10.55
N TRP A 136 -0.90 -30.64 -11.11
CA TRP A 136 0.07 -31.61 -11.68
C TRP A 136 0.89 -31.06 -12.85
N PHE A 137 0.28 -30.23 -13.69
CA PHE A 137 0.87 -29.66 -14.91
C PHE A 137 0.57 -28.16 -15.03
N THR A 138 0.32 -27.49 -13.91
CA THR A 138 -0.07 -26.07 -13.88
C THR A 138 0.80 -25.32 -12.89
N CYS A 139 1.19 -24.11 -13.29
CA CYS A 139 1.83 -23.14 -12.45
C CYS A 139 0.92 -21.93 -12.26
N GLY A 140 1.20 -21.15 -11.23
CA GLY A 140 0.59 -19.84 -11.01
C GLY A 140 1.57 -18.93 -10.30
N GLY A 141 1.34 -17.63 -10.42
CA GLY A 141 2.12 -16.59 -9.76
C GLY A 141 1.35 -15.89 -8.65
N LYS A 142 2.07 -15.49 -7.60
CA LYS A 142 1.58 -14.56 -6.59
C LYS A 142 2.59 -13.45 -6.37
N ILE A 143 2.14 -12.19 -6.33
CA ILE A 143 3.02 -11.07 -5.98
C ILE A 143 3.31 -11.12 -4.47
N VAL A 144 4.59 -11.10 -4.14
CA VAL A 144 5.11 -11.11 -2.76
C VAL A 144 6.17 -10.03 -2.57
N LEU A 145 6.59 -9.80 -1.32
CA LEU A 145 7.76 -8.97 -1.06
C LEU A 145 9.02 -9.67 -1.57
N CYS A 146 9.94 -8.91 -2.15
CA CYS A 146 11.25 -9.44 -2.53
C CYS A 146 12.00 -9.97 -1.31
N LYS A 147 12.68 -11.10 -1.47
CA LYS A 147 13.64 -11.63 -0.49
C LYS A 147 14.76 -10.63 -0.16
N ASN A 148 15.27 -9.93 -1.17
CA ASN A 148 16.26 -8.87 -1.03
C ASN A 148 15.80 -7.59 -1.76
N GLN A 149 15.43 -6.58 -0.98
CA GLN A 149 14.92 -5.29 -1.48
C GLN A 149 15.97 -4.43 -2.21
N TYR A 150 17.25 -4.79 -2.12
CA TYR A 150 18.36 -4.08 -2.77
C TYR A 150 18.80 -4.74 -4.08
N SER A 151 18.19 -5.85 -4.47
CA SER A 151 18.50 -6.54 -5.72
C SER A 151 17.97 -5.76 -6.92
N ILE A 152 18.76 -5.68 -8.00
CA ILE A 152 18.28 -5.13 -9.28
C ILE A 152 17.04 -5.87 -9.81
N PHE A 153 16.93 -7.17 -9.50
CA PHE A 153 15.79 -8.00 -9.87
C PHE A 153 14.53 -7.73 -9.02
N CYS A 154 14.68 -7.01 -7.90
CA CYS A 154 13.54 -6.46 -7.14
C CYS A 154 13.14 -5.09 -7.69
N ASP A 155 14.11 -4.26 -8.06
CA ASP A 155 13.87 -2.92 -8.59
C ASP A 155 13.16 -2.98 -9.94
N LYS A 156 13.59 -3.93 -10.79
CA LYS A 156 13.05 -4.18 -12.12
C LYS A 156 12.83 -5.68 -12.31
N PRO A 157 11.75 -6.24 -11.73
CA PRO A 157 11.42 -7.65 -11.92
C PRO A 157 11.19 -7.94 -13.40
N GLY A 158 11.73 -9.05 -13.87
CA GLY A 158 11.55 -9.55 -15.22
C GLY A 158 11.06 -11.00 -15.22
N THR A 159 11.18 -11.63 -16.37
CA THR A 159 10.87 -13.04 -16.58
C THR A 159 12.14 -13.88 -16.55
N THR A 160 13.06 -13.63 -15.60
CA THR A 160 14.31 -14.39 -15.49
C THR A 160 14.27 -15.32 -14.28
N LEU A 161 15.19 -16.29 -14.24
CA LEU A 161 15.32 -17.20 -13.11
C LEU A 161 15.65 -16.42 -11.82
N GLU A 162 16.51 -15.41 -11.91
CA GLU A 162 16.89 -14.55 -10.79
C GLU A 162 15.69 -13.75 -10.25
N SER A 163 14.85 -13.20 -11.14
CA SER A 163 13.60 -12.54 -10.73
C SER A 163 12.65 -13.48 -10.00
N CYS A 164 12.62 -14.76 -10.36
CA CYS A 164 11.81 -15.75 -9.65
C CYS A 164 12.37 -16.09 -8.27
N PHE A 165 13.69 -16.22 -8.14
CA PHE A 165 14.33 -16.46 -6.84
C PHE A 165 14.13 -15.30 -5.86
N MET A 166 13.84 -14.09 -6.35
CA MET A 166 13.43 -12.99 -5.48
C MET A 166 12.12 -13.23 -4.75
N GLY A 167 11.23 -14.08 -5.29
CA GLY A 167 9.92 -14.40 -4.70
C GLY A 167 9.88 -15.75 -4.00
N ASP A 168 11.03 -16.40 -3.79
CA ASP A 168 11.14 -17.77 -3.26
C ASP A 168 10.31 -18.82 -4.05
N GLY A 169 10.08 -18.57 -5.35
CA GLY A 169 9.34 -19.47 -6.23
C GLY A 169 10.12 -20.69 -6.74
N TYR A 170 9.40 -21.73 -7.14
CA TYR A 170 9.92 -22.97 -7.73
C TYR A 170 10.11 -22.84 -9.25
N CYS A 171 11.14 -22.10 -9.66
CA CYS A 171 11.39 -21.84 -11.09
C CYS A 171 12.46 -22.70 -11.74
N GLN A 172 12.23 -23.06 -13.01
CA GLN A 172 13.20 -23.74 -13.89
C GLN A 172 13.13 -23.12 -15.29
N TYR A 173 14.29 -22.76 -15.83
CA TYR A 173 14.45 -22.07 -17.11
C TYR A 173 15.57 -22.79 -17.86
N TRP A 174 15.24 -23.77 -18.69
CA TRP A 174 16.22 -24.54 -19.45
C TRP A 174 15.68 -24.82 -20.85
#